data_AF-A0A3B8Z0U8-F1
#
_entry.id   AF-A0A3B8Z0U8-F1
#
_cell.length_a   1.000
_cell.length_b   1.000
_cell.length_c   1.000
_cell.angle_alpha   90.00
_cell.angle_beta   90.00
_cell.angle_gamma   90.00
#
_symmetry.space_group_name_H-M   'P 1'
#
loop_
_entity.id
_entity.type
_entity.pdbx_description
1 polymer ?
#
loop_
_entity_poly.entity_id
_entity_poly.type
_entity_poly.pdbx_seq_one_letter_code
_entity_poly.pdbx_strand_id
1 'polypeptide(L)'
;MPATVLALDFHVDRATGSDSFTALQAQNPEQPWATIGHALRSVQNSGGPHTIHVAAGLYLESLESAYAGITLQGASGAILEAPADSAGLYVEHEDFTLDGLEIRGGRHGLRADTANGLIIRNCIIRDAAKNGIHITNSQNVRVENTEAHNNGSRGILIERSAPSYVRNNLVTENQEWGIEVDGGDSEIFPPGTNHLASFNTVIQNGVLATHGGLRFENATGEIRNNILASNAGRAIKVDTAPTFIHHNLIWAQSLTIDFDTDQEPLIWNLIEADPLFAGNGDYRVAANSPAIDAGDAEVSVADINGSIRTDLAPDTGLADLGRHVEAS
;
A
#
# COMPACT_ATOMS: atom_id res chain seq x y z
N MET A 1 6.24 38.88 4.83
CA MET A 1 5.50 37.65 5.14
C MET A 1 5.08 37.07 3.79
N PRO A 2 5.56 35.90 3.36
CA PRO A 2 4.94 35.25 2.22
C PRO A 2 3.49 34.96 2.61
N ALA A 3 2.53 35.25 1.73
CA ALA A 3 1.14 34.93 2.00
C ALA A 3 1.02 33.42 2.19
N THR A 4 0.58 32.98 3.36
CA THR A 4 0.22 31.58 3.59
C THR A 4 -0.97 31.30 2.69
N VAL A 5 -0.76 30.56 1.61
CA VAL A 5 -1.87 30.12 0.76
C VAL A 5 -2.68 29.11 1.57
N LEU A 6 -3.98 29.36 1.69
CA LEU A 6 -4.87 28.53 2.50
C LEU A 6 -5.06 27.16 1.83
N ALA A 7 -5.12 26.11 2.65
CA ALA A 7 -5.64 24.82 2.22
C ALA A 7 -7.11 24.97 1.81
N LEU A 8 -7.52 24.26 0.77
CA LEU A 8 -8.87 24.31 0.21
C LEU A 8 -9.40 22.90 0.02
N ASP A 9 -10.70 22.75 0.25
CA ASP A 9 -11.43 21.52 0.08
C ASP A 9 -12.33 21.63 -1.15
N PHE A 10 -12.38 20.58 -1.96
CA PHE A 10 -13.25 20.44 -3.12
C PHE A 10 -14.06 19.16 -3.00
N HIS A 11 -15.26 19.13 -3.57
CA HIS A 11 -16.18 18.02 -3.41
C HIS A 11 -16.55 17.38 -4.74
N VAL A 12 -16.61 16.05 -4.75
CA VAL A 12 -17.05 15.23 -5.87
C VAL A 12 -18.18 14.32 -5.39
N ASP A 13 -19.34 14.39 -6.03
CA ASP A 13 -20.47 13.50 -5.81
C ASP A 13 -21.15 13.22 -7.15
N ARG A 14 -21.06 11.97 -7.59
CA ARG A 14 -21.67 11.52 -8.85
C ARG A 14 -23.19 11.75 -8.90
N ALA A 15 -23.87 11.64 -7.75
CA ALA A 15 -25.33 11.64 -7.71
C ALA A 15 -25.91 13.06 -7.78
N THR A 16 -25.21 14.03 -7.20
CA THR A 16 -25.71 15.41 -7.05
C THR A 16 -24.90 16.46 -7.81
N GLY A 17 -23.69 16.10 -8.25
CA GLY A 17 -22.73 17.03 -8.81
C GLY A 17 -22.91 17.39 -10.28
N SER A 18 -22.17 18.41 -10.71
CA SER A 18 -22.05 18.83 -12.11
C SER A 18 -20.64 19.33 -12.41
N ASP A 19 -20.01 18.78 -13.44
CA ASP A 19 -18.70 19.23 -13.94
C ASP A 19 -18.75 20.62 -14.62
N SER A 20 -19.94 21.22 -14.73
CA SER A 20 -20.09 22.61 -15.15
C SER A 20 -19.88 23.61 -14.00
N PHE A 21 -19.83 23.16 -12.75
CA PHE A 21 -19.57 24.04 -11.62
C PHE A 21 -18.14 24.56 -11.66
N THR A 22 -17.97 25.81 -11.26
CA THR A 22 -16.64 26.43 -11.12
C THR A 22 -15.90 25.84 -9.93
N ALA A 23 -14.57 25.98 -9.90
CA ALA A 23 -13.76 25.56 -8.76
C ALA A 23 -14.21 26.18 -7.43
N LEU A 24 -14.66 27.44 -7.43
CA LEU A 24 -15.20 28.08 -6.22
C LEU A 24 -16.51 27.43 -5.75
N GLN A 25 -17.37 27.03 -6.68
CA GLN A 25 -18.62 26.35 -6.33
C GLN A 25 -18.35 24.94 -5.79
N ALA A 26 -17.40 24.22 -6.38
CA ALA A 26 -17.00 22.88 -5.93
C ALA A 26 -16.38 22.84 -4.53
N GLN A 27 -16.02 23.99 -3.94
CA GLN A 27 -15.65 24.09 -2.53
C GLN A 27 -16.86 24.01 -1.58
N ASN A 28 -18.08 24.14 -2.10
CA ASN A 28 -19.31 23.91 -1.35
C ASN A 28 -19.77 22.45 -1.60
N PRO A 29 -19.95 21.61 -0.55
CA PRO A 29 -20.44 20.24 -0.71
C PRO A 29 -21.86 20.14 -1.30
N GLU A 30 -22.64 21.23 -1.33
CA GLU A 30 -23.94 21.28 -2.01
C GLU A 30 -23.83 21.57 -3.52
N GLN A 31 -22.63 21.89 -4.02
CA GLN A 31 -22.34 22.12 -5.44
C GLN A 31 -21.10 21.35 -5.91
N PRO A 32 -21.03 20.03 -5.67
CA PRO A 32 -19.85 19.23 -5.97
C PRO A 32 -19.70 19.01 -7.48
N TRP A 33 -18.49 18.70 -7.94
CA TRP A 33 -18.31 18.14 -9.28
C TRP A 33 -18.90 16.73 -9.37
N ALA A 34 -19.23 16.28 -10.59
CA ALA A 34 -19.83 14.97 -10.80
C ALA A 34 -18.77 13.86 -10.91
N THR A 35 -17.61 14.17 -11.47
CA THR A 35 -16.57 13.17 -11.77
C THR A 35 -15.26 13.44 -11.02
N ILE A 36 -14.55 12.36 -10.69
CA ILE A 36 -13.25 12.45 -10.01
C ILE A 36 -12.21 12.98 -11.00
N GLY A 37 -12.25 12.50 -12.24
CA GLY A 37 -11.31 12.89 -13.30
C GLY A 37 -11.41 14.37 -13.66
N HIS A 38 -12.59 14.99 -13.53
CA HIS A 38 -12.71 16.44 -13.67
C HIS A 38 -11.99 17.17 -12.52
N ALA A 39 -12.25 16.78 -11.28
CA ALA A 39 -11.64 17.40 -10.10
C ALA A 39 -10.10 17.34 -10.15
N LEU A 40 -9.54 16.17 -10.48
CA LEU A 40 -8.09 15.94 -10.58
C LEU A 40 -7.39 16.79 -11.67
N ARG A 41 -8.14 17.25 -12.68
CA ARG A 41 -7.64 18.14 -13.73
C ARG A 41 -7.94 19.62 -13.49
N SER A 42 -8.80 19.93 -12.51
CA SER A 42 -9.24 21.30 -12.21
C SER A 42 -8.55 21.90 -10.99
N VAL A 43 -8.18 21.08 -10.00
CA VAL A 43 -7.57 21.57 -8.75
C VAL A 43 -6.06 21.76 -8.93
N GLN A 44 -5.66 22.99 -9.20
CA GLN A 44 -4.26 23.41 -9.24
C GLN A 44 -3.77 23.75 -7.84
N ASN A 45 -2.59 23.24 -7.46
CA ASN A 45 -1.92 23.71 -6.27
C ASN A 45 -1.17 25.02 -6.58
N SER A 46 -1.65 26.13 -6.03
CA SER A 46 -1.01 27.45 -6.12
C SER A 46 -0.33 27.88 -4.81
N GLY A 47 0.07 26.93 -3.96
CA GLY A 47 0.92 27.17 -2.78
C GLY A 47 0.40 26.62 -1.45
N GLY A 48 -0.65 25.81 -1.43
CA GLY A 48 -1.20 25.18 -0.22
C GLY A 48 -1.78 23.79 -0.52
N PRO A 49 -1.79 22.85 0.44
CA PRO A 49 -2.32 21.51 0.20
C PRO A 49 -3.83 21.59 -0.07
N HIS A 50 -4.30 20.95 -1.12
CA HIS A 50 -5.72 20.90 -1.46
C HIS A 50 -6.25 19.48 -1.34
N THR A 51 -7.47 19.35 -0.85
CA THR A 51 -8.14 18.05 -0.67
C THR A 51 -9.35 17.97 -1.60
N ILE A 52 -9.46 16.88 -2.33
CA ILE A 52 -10.64 16.51 -3.11
C ILE A 52 -11.37 15.40 -2.35
N HIS A 53 -12.52 15.72 -1.79
CA HIS A 53 -13.41 14.79 -1.09
C HIS A 53 -14.34 14.11 -2.09
N VAL A 54 -14.21 12.79 -2.21
CA VAL A 54 -15.05 11.95 -3.07
C VAL A 54 -16.12 11.29 -2.21
N ALA A 55 -17.39 11.60 -2.48
CA ALA A 55 -18.52 10.99 -1.81
C ALA A 55 -18.62 9.48 -2.12
N ALA A 56 -19.36 8.76 -1.30
CA ALA A 56 -19.65 7.36 -1.56
C ALA A 56 -20.40 7.21 -2.90
N GLY A 57 -20.03 6.21 -3.68
CA GLY A 57 -20.58 6.01 -5.01
C GLY A 57 -19.67 5.18 -5.89
N LEU A 58 -20.26 4.62 -6.95
CA LEU A 58 -19.51 3.95 -8.01
C LEU A 58 -19.12 4.97 -9.07
N TYR A 59 -17.83 5.12 -9.36
CA TYR A 59 -17.28 6.01 -10.38
C TYR A 59 -16.68 5.16 -11.49
N LEU A 60 -17.21 5.30 -12.71
CA LEU A 60 -16.77 4.50 -13.87
C LEU A 60 -15.81 5.35 -14.71
N GLU A 61 -14.55 5.40 -14.29
CA GLU A 61 -13.56 6.31 -14.84
C GLU A 61 -12.18 5.63 -14.94
N SER A 62 -11.30 6.22 -15.74
CA SER A 62 -9.86 6.04 -15.62
C SER A 62 -9.29 7.42 -15.30
N LEU A 63 -8.55 7.49 -14.19
CA LEU A 63 -8.11 8.74 -13.60
C LEU A 63 -6.65 9.02 -13.95
N GLU A 64 -6.37 10.31 -14.12
CA GLU A 64 -5.02 10.85 -14.26
C GLU A 64 -4.96 12.13 -13.43
N SER A 65 -4.06 12.18 -12.45
CA SER A 65 -3.83 13.39 -11.66
C SER A 65 -2.93 14.36 -12.43
N ALA A 66 -3.32 15.64 -12.46
CA ALA A 66 -2.60 16.64 -13.24
C ALA A 66 -1.64 17.51 -12.42
N TYR A 67 -1.79 17.56 -11.09
CA TYR A 67 -1.12 18.52 -10.23
C TYR A 67 -0.63 17.92 -8.90
N ALA A 68 0.56 18.33 -8.49
CA ALA A 68 1.19 17.98 -7.23
C ALA A 68 0.55 18.65 -6.01
N GLY A 69 0.80 18.11 -4.81
CA GLY A 69 0.30 18.62 -3.53
C GLY A 69 -1.22 18.49 -3.35
N ILE A 70 -1.80 17.46 -3.94
CA ILE A 70 -3.24 17.15 -3.88
C ILE A 70 -3.46 15.89 -3.06
N THR A 71 -4.42 15.95 -2.13
CA THR A 71 -4.98 14.77 -1.46
C THR A 71 -6.32 14.41 -2.11
N LEU A 72 -6.42 13.21 -2.67
CA LEU A 72 -7.69 12.63 -3.10
C LEU A 72 -8.22 11.72 -1.98
N GLN A 73 -9.29 12.15 -1.32
CA GLN A 73 -9.87 11.48 -0.17
C GLN A 73 -11.23 10.86 -0.52
N GLY A 74 -11.30 9.54 -0.56
CA GLY A 74 -12.53 8.76 -0.69
C GLY A 74 -13.26 8.63 0.65
N ALA A 75 -14.57 8.85 0.64
CA ALA A 75 -15.43 8.42 1.71
C ALA A 75 -15.57 6.88 1.70
N SER A 76 -15.97 6.29 2.83
CA SER A 76 -16.34 4.87 2.86
C SER A 76 -17.41 4.57 1.80
N GLY A 77 -17.14 3.61 0.91
CA GLY A 77 -18.00 3.28 -0.22
C GLY A 77 -17.78 4.13 -1.48
N ALA A 78 -16.75 4.97 -1.54
CA ALA A 78 -16.26 5.58 -2.78
C ALA A 78 -15.45 4.54 -3.56
N ILE A 79 -16.03 4.05 -4.66
CA ILE A 79 -15.48 2.96 -5.47
C ILE A 79 -15.21 3.48 -6.88
N LEU A 80 -13.96 3.44 -7.30
CA LEU A 80 -13.55 3.60 -8.69
C LEU A 80 -13.55 2.23 -9.38
N GLU A 81 -14.29 2.08 -10.46
CA GLU A 81 -14.22 0.91 -11.34
C GLU A 81 -13.59 1.29 -12.67
N ALA A 82 -12.39 0.76 -12.88
CA ALA A 82 -11.53 1.10 -14.00
C ALA A 82 -11.64 0.09 -15.15
N PRO A 83 -11.67 0.55 -16.42
CA PRO A 83 -11.60 -0.33 -17.58
C PRO A 83 -10.30 -1.16 -17.60
N ALA A 84 -10.37 -2.43 -18.02
CA ALA A 84 -9.27 -3.40 -17.92
C ALA A 84 -7.97 -2.99 -18.62
N ASP A 85 -8.03 -2.14 -19.65
CA ASP A 85 -6.85 -1.75 -20.46
C ASP A 85 -6.18 -0.44 -20.00
N SER A 86 -6.73 0.23 -18.99
CA SER A 86 -6.21 1.50 -18.44
C SER A 86 -5.77 1.35 -17.00
N ALA A 87 -4.91 2.24 -16.50
CA ALA A 87 -4.73 2.35 -15.06
C ALA A 87 -6.04 2.85 -14.41
N GLY A 88 -6.35 2.42 -13.18
CA GLY A 88 -7.43 3.04 -12.42
C GLY A 88 -7.09 4.47 -12.05
N LEU A 89 -5.95 4.67 -11.41
CA LEU A 89 -5.35 5.99 -11.19
C LEU A 89 -3.92 6.03 -11.75
N TYR A 90 -3.63 7.04 -12.57
CA TYR A 90 -2.28 7.38 -13.03
C TYR A 90 -1.78 8.67 -12.35
N VAL A 91 -0.57 8.63 -11.81
CA VAL A 91 0.11 9.78 -11.16
C VAL A 91 1.50 9.93 -11.76
N GLU A 92 1.82 11.10 -12.33
CA GLU A 92 3.14 11.43 -12.90
C GLU A 92 3.68 12.77 -12.38
N HIS A 93 3.59 12.97 -11.07
CA HIS A 93 4.11 14.15 -10.39
C HIS A 93 4.29 13.90 -8.89
N GLU A 94 5.06 14.77 -8.24
CA GLU A 94 5.34 14.69 -6.81
C GLU A 94 4.13 14.99 -5.91
N ASP A 95 4.28 14.68 -4.63
CA ASP A 95 3.45 15.09 -3.50
C ASP A 95 1.95 14.84 -3.69
N PHE A 96 1.58 13.65 -4.17
CA PHE A 96 0.18 13.22 -4.24
C PHE A 96 -0.16 12.30 -3.07
N THR A 97 -1.36 12.45 -2.50
CA THR A 97 -1.89 11.53 -1.49
C THR A 97 -3.19 10.92 -1.99
N LEU A 98 -3.27 9.59 -2.01
CA LEU A 98 -4.52 8.84 -2.14
C LEU A 98 -4.94 8.31 -0.77
N ASP A 99 -6.15 8.62 -0.34
CA ASP A 99 -6.68 8.25 0.98
C ASP A 99 -8.10 7.68 0.86
N GLY A 100 -8.35 6.47 1.34
CA GLY A 100 -9.73 6.00 1.56
C GLY A 100 -10.50 5.49 0.33
N LEU A 101 -9.88 5.42 -0.85
CA LEU A 101 -10.56 5.02 -2.08
C LEU A 101 -10.48 3.51 -2.33
N GLU A 102 -11.57 2.89 -2.75
CA GLU A 102 -11.55 1.56 -3.35
C GLU A 102 -11.35 1.68 -4.87
N ILE A 103 -10.32 1.03 -5.41
CA ILE A 103 -10.08 0.92 -6.86
C ILE A 103 -10.22 -0.54 -7.27
N ARG A 104 -11.22 -0.81 -8.12
CA ARG A 104 -11.49 -2.11 -8.73
C ARG A 104 -11.11 -2.11 -10.20
N GLY A 105 -10.43 -3.17 -10.64
CA GLY A 105 -10.12 -3.38 -12.05
C GLY A 105 -8.92 -2.57 -12.53
N GLY A 106 -8.90 -2.25 -13.82
CA GLY A 106 -7.74 -1.63 -14.47
C GLY A 106 -6.66 -2.63 -14.88
N ARG A 107 -5.77 -2.22 -15.79
CA ARG A 107 -4.52 -2.94 -16.08
C ARG A 107 -3.62 -2.94 -14.85
N HIS A 108 -3.53 -1.77 -14.22
CA HIS A 108 -3.04 -1.60 -12.87
C HIS A 108 -4.13 -0.85 -12.10
N GLY A 109 -4.37 -1.20 -10.83
CA GLY A 109 -5.30 -0.43 -10.00
C GLY A 109 -4.79 1.00 -9.85
N LEU A 110 -3.52 1.14 -9.44
CA LEU A 110 -2.78 2.40 -9.41
C LEU A 110 -1.44 2.25 -10.12
N ARG A 111 -1.12 3.21 -10.99
CA ARG A 111 0.21 3.37 -11.60
C ARG A 111 0.77 4.74 -11.24
N ALA A 112 1.95 4.77 -10.67
CA ALA A 112 2.68 6.01 -10.42
C ALA A 112 4.06 5.96 -11.09
N ASP A 113 4.47 7.05 -11.72
CA ASP A 113 5.78 7.23 -12.32
C ASP A 113 6.37 8.57 -11.88
N THR A 114 7.62 8.60 -11.42
CA THR A 114 8.29 9.84 -10.99
C THR A 114 7.47 10.62 -9.94
N ALA A 115 6.75 9.90 -9.08
CA ALA A 115 5.83 10.42 -8.09
C ALA A 115 6.49 10.48 -6.70
N ASN A 116 7.49 11.35 -6.58
CA ASN A 116 8.21 11.54 -5.32
C ASN A 116 7.26 12.00 -4.21
N GLY A 117 7.41 11.46 -2.99
CA GLY A 117 6.56 11.81 -1.86
C GLY A 117 5.13 11.25 -1.95
N LEU A 118 4.85 10.31 -2.86
CA LEU A 118 3.55 9.66 -2.98
C LEU A 118 3.17 8.94 -1.68
N ILE A 119 1.95 9.20 -1.20
CA ILE A 119 1.33 8.51 -0.08
C ILE A 119 0.07 7.80 -0.57
N ILE A 120 -0.02 6.50 -0.35
CA ILE A 120 -1.24 5.71 -0.56
C ILE A 120 -1.63 5.16 0.81
N ARG A 121 -2.84 5.50 1.27
CA ARG A 121 -3.32 5.04 2.57
C ARG A 121 -4.80 4.73 2.62
N ASN A 122 -5.19 3.82 3.52
CA ASN A 122 -6.59 3.47 3.78
C ASN A 122 -7.34 3.02 2.51
N CYS A 123 -6.63 2.50 1.51
CA CYS A 123 -7.22 2.15 0.22
C CYS A 123 -7.53 0.65 0.13
N ILE A 124 -8.40 0.30 -0.83
CA ILE A 124 -8.60 -1.09 -1.24
C ILE A 124 -8.33 -1.15 -2.75
N ILE A 125 -7.34 -1.93 -3.17
CA ILE A 125 -6.94 -2.08 -4.57
C ILE A 125 -7.09 -3.53 -4.98
N ARG A 126 -8.03 -3.81 -5.90
CA ARG A 126 -8.40 -5.19 -6.21
C ARG A 126 -8.79 -5.45 -7.65
N ASP A 127 -8.70 -6.72 -8.03
CA ASP A 127 -9.13 -7.23 -9.33
C ASP A 127 -8.44 -6.56 -10.52
N ALA A 128 -7.25 -5.97 -10.34
CA ALA A 128 -6.47 -5.45 -11.45
C ALA A 128 -5.95 -6.59 -12.33
N ALA A 129 -5.94 -6.39 -13.65
CA ALA A 129 -5.50 -7.41 -14.60
C ALA A 129 -3.99 -7.72 -14.49
N LYS A 130 -3.18 -6.81 -13.94
CA LYS A 130 -1.78 -7.03 -13.58
C LYS A 130 -1.54 -6.67 -12.12
N ASN A 131 -0.72 -5.64 -11.86
CA ASN A 131 -0.38 -5.24 -10.49
C ASN A 131 -1.51 -4.42 -9.86
N GLY A 132 -1.77 -4.61 -8.57
CA GLY A 132 -2.66 -3.73 -7.82
C GLY A 132 -2.09 -2.31 -7.77
N ILE A 133 -0.95 -2.15 -7.10
CA ILE A 133 -0.19 -0.90 -7.02
C ILE A 133 1.13 -1.07 -7.76
N HIS A 134 1.45 -0.17 -8.68
CA HIS A 134 2.72 -0.16 -9.41
C HIS A 134 3.36 1.23 -9.39
N ILE A 135 4.35 1.41 -8.54
CA ILE A 135 5.13 2.65 -8.39
C ILE A 135 6.47 2.47 -9.09
N THR A 136 6.90 3.44 -9.90
CA THR A 136 8.22 3.42 -10.55
C THR A 136 8.95 4.75 -10.42
N ASN A 137 10.28 4.73 -10.44
CA ASN A 137 11.14 5.94 -10.49
C ASN A 137 10.83 6.99 -9.41
N SER A 138 10.35 6.57 -8.24
CA SER A 138 9.80 7.47 -7.22
C SER A 138 10.61 7.39 -5.92
N GLN A 139 10.73 8.49 -5.20
CA GLN A 139 11.47 8.58 -3.95
C GLN A 139 10.54 8.90 -2.78
N ASN A 140 10.87 8.40 -1.59
CA ASN A 140 10.14 8.69 -0.35
C ASN A 140 8.65 8.30 -0.42
N VAL A 141 8.35 7.14 -1.00
CA VAL A 141 6.98 6.67 -1.17
C VAL A 141 6.50 5.91 0.06
N ARG A 142 5.22 6.07 0.40
CA ARG A 142 4.56 5.39 1.52
C ARG A 142 3.31 4.65 1.02
N VAL A 143 3.22 3.36 1.33
CA VAL A 143 2.00 2.57 1.14
C VAL A 143 1.60 2.02 2.50
N GLU A 144 0.53 2.55 3.08
CA GLU A 144 0.16 2.26 4.46
C GLU A 144 -1.32 1.94 4.67
N ASN A 145 -1.64 1.05 5.61
CA ASN A 145 -3.03 0.69 5.95
C ASN A 145 -3.90 0.38 4.71
N THR A 146 -3.34 -0.28 3.71
CA THR A 146 -3.98 -0.52 2.41
C THR A 146 -4.18 -2.01 2.19
N GLU A 147 -5.24 -2.35 1.47
CA GLU A 147 -5.53 -3.70 1.02
C GLU A 147 -5.19 -3.85 -0.46
N ALA A 148 -4.41 -4.87 -0.82
CA ALA A 148 -4.11 -5.20 -2.20
C ALA A 148 -4.40 -6.69 -2.44
N HIS A 149 -5.50 -7.00 -3.14
CA HIS A 149 -5.92 -8.39 -3.29
C HIS A 149 -6.53 -8.77 -4.63
N ASN A 150 -6.46 -10.06 -4.96
CA ASN A 150 -7.01 -10.64 -6.20
C ASN A 150 -6.49 -9.97 -7.49
N ASN A 151 -5.25 -9.46 -7.47
CA ASN A 151 -4.63 -8.86 -8.65
C ASN A 151 -3.88 -9.90 -9.50
N GLY A 152 -3.92 -9.71 -10.82
CA GLY A 152 -3.39 -10.65 -11.82
C GLY A 152 -1.86 -10.80 -11.85
N SER A 153 -1.12 -10.03 -11.05
CA SER A 153 0.34 -10.13 -10.92
C SER A 153 0.75 -9.79 -9.47
N ARG A 154 1.47 -8.68 -9.23
CA ARG A 154 1.87 -8.27 -7.87
C ARG A 154 0.75 -7.54 -7.13
N GLY A 155 0.66 -7.72 -5.81
CA GLY A 155 -0.19 -6.85 -4.98
C GLY A 155 0.34 -5.42 -4.97
N ILE A 156 1.59 -5.26 -4.51
CA ILE A 156 2.32 -4.00 -4.44
C ILE A 156 3.68 -4.18 -5.12
N LEU A 157 3.95 -3.44 -6.19
CA LEU A 157 5.24 -3.38 -6.88
C LEU A 157 5.82 -1.96 -6.77
N ILE A 158 7.03 -1.86 -6.24
CA ILE A 158 7.82 -0.64 -6.16
C ILE A 158 9.10 -0.86 -6.95
N GLU A 159 9.18 -0.29 -8.15
CA GLU A 159 10.27 -0.47 -9.10
C GLU A 159 11.16 0.78 -9.14
N ARG A 160 12.50 0.62 -9.18
CA ARG A 160 13.50 1.69 -9.35
C ARG A 160 13.22 2.93 -8.49
N SER A 161 12.82 2.68 -7.26
CA SER A 161 12.29 3.68 -6.32
C SER A 161 12.99 3.47 -4.99
N ALA A 162 13.38 4.53 -4.27
CA ALA A 162 13.99 4.44 -2.94
C ALA A 162 14.04 5.81 -2.23
N PRO A 163 13.92 5.87 -0.89
CA PRO A 163 13.44 4.80 0.00
C PRO A 163 11.93 4.58 -0.18
N SER A 164 11.44 3.43 0.30
CA SER A 164 10.00 3.14 0.36
C SER A 164 9.60 2.57 1.72
N TYR A 165 8.41 2.96 2.18
CA TYR A 165 7.82 2.51 3.44
C TYR A 165 6.51 1.80 3.12
N VAL A 166 6.53 0.46 3.17
CA VAL A 166 5.35 -0.38 2.91
C VAL A 166 4.93 -0.97 4.24
N ARG A 167 3.90 -0.40 4.87
CA ARG A 167 3.54 -0.78 6.24
C ARG A 167 2.07 -1.04 6.48
N ASN A 168 1.76 -1.88 7.46
CA ASN A 168 0.39 -2.10 7.91
C ASN A 168 -0.59 -2.50 6.79
N ASN A 169 -0.13 -3.21 5.76
CA ASN A 169 -0.97 -3.58 4.62
C ASN A 169 -1.48 -5.02 4.74
N LEU A 170 -2.66 -5.27 4.17
CA LEU A 170 -3.17 -6.63 3.93
C LEU A 170 -3.01 -6.95 2.46
N VAL A 171 -2.18 -7.93 2.14
CA VAL A 171 -1.85 -8.27 0.76
C VAL A 171 -2.14 -9.74 0.52
N THR A 172 -3.19 -10.03 -0.24
CA THR A 172 -3.72 -11.39 -0.34
C THR A 172 -4.10 -11.83 -1.74
N GLU A 173 -3.95 -13.12 -2.03
CA GLU A 173 -4.52 -13.74 -3.25
C GLU A 173 -4.05 -13.10 -4.57
N ASN A 174 -2.86 -12.48 -4.59
CA ASN A 174 -2.27 -11.96 -5.83
C ASN A 174 -1.53 -13.09 -6.57
N GLN A 175 -1.52 -13.06 -7.90
CA GLN A 175 -1.05 -14.21 -8.70
C GLN A 175 0.49 -14.41 -8.68
N GLU A 176 1.26 -13.36 -8.36
CA GLU A 176 2.71 -13.40 -8.25
C GLU A 176 3.17 -13.04 -6.83
N TRP A 177 3.99 -11.99 -6.66
CA TRP A 177 4.43 -11.56 -5.33
C TRP A 177 3.35 -10.75 -4.63
N GLY A 178 3.22 -10.93 -3.32
CA GLY A 178 2.40 -10.01 -2.52
C GLY A 178 2.99 -8.60 -2.59
N ILE A 179 4.22 -8.45 -2.07
CA ILE A 179 4.98 -7.20 -2.07
C ILE A 179 6.32 -7.44 -2.78
N GLU A 180 6.63 -6.62 -3.77
CA GLU A 180 7.91 -6.65 -4.48
C GLU A 180 8.51 -5.24 -4.52
N VAL A 181 9.75 -5.13 -4.05
CA VAL A 181 10.62 -3.97 -4.26
C VAL A 181 11.70 -4.42 -5.23
N ASP A 182 11.78 -3.76 -6.36
CA ASP A 182 12.68 -4.10 -7.47
C ASP A 182 13.54 -2.88 -7.81
N GLY A 183 14.85 -2.95 -7.63
CA GLY A 183 15.80 -1.90 -7.98
C GLY A 183 16.00 -1.74 -9.49
N GLY A 184 15.42 -2.61 -10.31
CA GLY A 184 15.66 -2.74 -11.74
C GLY A 184 16.90 -3.57 -12.05
N ASP A 185 17.23 -3.66 -13.34
CA ASP A 185 18.43 -4.35 -13.82
C ASP A 185 19.69 -3.86 -13.11
N SER A 186 20.34 -4.74 -12.35
CA SER A 186 21.51 -4.43 -11.52
C SER A 186 22.74 -3.99 -12.31
N GLU A 187 22.79 -4.28 -13.62
CA GLU A 187 23.86 -3.79 -14.50
C GLU A 187 23.65 -2.32 -14.90
N ILE A 188 22.42 -1.80 -14.74
CA ILE A 188 22.02 -0.45 -15.15
C ILE A 188 21.77 0.44 -13.94
N PHE A 189 21.12 -0.09 -12.91
CA PHE A 189 20.66 0.64 -11.73
C PHE A 189 21.35 0.12 -10.47
N PRO A 190 21.92 1.02 -9.64
CA PRO A 190 22.42 0.61 -8.34
C PRO A 190 21.25 0.16 -7.44
N PRO A 191 21.53 -0.67 -6.41
CA PRO A 191 20.48 -1.12 -5.52
C PRO A 191 19.69 0.00 -4.87
N GLY A 192 18.37 -0.16 -4.79
CA GLY A 192 17.52 0.64 -3.92
C GLY A 192 17.91 0.42 -2.46
N THR A 193 17.94 1.49 -1.65
CA THR A 193 18.36 1.38 -0.23
C THR A 193 17.35 2.01 0.71
N ASN A 194 17.41 1.58 1.98
CA ASN A 194 16.55 2.05 3.08
C ASN A 194 15.07 1.77 2.84
N HIS A 195 14.76 0.61 2.27
CA HIS A 195 13.40 0.11 2.22
C HIS A 195 12.95 -0.41 3.58
N LEU A 196 11.69 -0.18 3.93
CA LEU A 196 11.07 -0.76 5.11
C LEU A 196 9.77 -1.44 4.70
N ALA A 197 9.69 -2.74 4.96
CA ALA A 197 8.44 -3.48 4.92
C ALA A 197 8.09 -3.94 6.33
N SER A 198 7.06 -3.33 6.94
CA SER A 198 6.69 -3.67 8.31
C SER A 198 5.21 -3.76 8.65
N PHE A 199 4.86 -4.58 9.64
CA PHE A 199 3.45 -4.75 10.07
C PHE A 199 2.52 -5.18 8.93
N ASN A 200 3.04 -5.78 7.85
CA ASN A 200 2.19 -6.28 6.78
C ASN A 200 1.71 -7.69 7.11
N THR A 201 0.46 -7.99 6.74
CA THR A 201 -0.08 -9.35 6.70
C THR A 201 -0.15 -9.79 5.23
N VAL A 202 0.73 -10.71 4.83
CA VAL A 202 0.95 -11.10 3.42
C VAL A 202 0.63 -12.58 3.23
N ILE A 203 -0.55 -12.89 2.69
CA ILE A 203 -1.16 -14.22 2.78
C ILE A 203 -1.59 -14.75 1.42
N GLN A 204 -1.34 -16.03 1.13
CA GLN A 204 -1.89 -16.70 -0.07
C GLN A 204 -1.52 -16.03 -1.41
N ASN A 205 -0.36 -15.39 -1.49
CA ASN A 205 0.14 -14.83 -2.73
C ASN A 205 0.97 -15.87 -3.50
N GLY A 206 0.94 -15.73 -4.82
CA GLY A 206 1.68 -16.55 -5.76
C GLY A 206 0.91 -17.80 -6.19
N VAL A 207 1.04 -18.15 -7.46
CA VAL A 207 0.55 -19.43 -8.02
C VAL A 207 1.66 -20.39 -8.42
N LEU A 208 2.92 -19.92 -8.49
CA LEU A 208 4.09 -20.72 -8.85
C LEU A 208 5.07 -20.81 -7.67
N ALA A 209 5.90 -21.86 -7.67
CA ALA A 209 6.93 -22.05 -6.66
C ALA A 209 8.02 -20.96 -6.65
N THR A 210 8.17 -20.20 -7.75
CA THR A 210 9.08 -19.05 -7.86
C THR A 210 8.48 -17.75 -7.32
N HIS A 211 7.19 -17.72 -7.01
CA HIS A 211 6.50 -16.57 -6.41
C HIS A 211 6.43 -16.70 -4.88
N GLY A 212 5.94 -15.68 -4.19
CA GLY A 212 5.90 -15.70 -2.74
C GLY A 212 5.26 -14.47 -2.10
N GLY A 213 5.52 -14.31 -0.80
CA GLY A 213 5.00 -13.20 -0.01
C GLY A 213 5.67 -11.88 -0.34
N LEU A 214 6.94 -11.76 0.04
CA LEU A 214 7.69 -10.50 -0.05
C LEU A 214 9.03 -10.71 -0.76
N ARG A 215 9.37 -9.82 -1.69
CA ARG A 215 10.65 -9.84 -2.42
C ARG A 215 11.33 -8.48 -2.41
N PHE A 216 12.62 -8.46 -2.07
CA PHE A 216 13.54 -7.37 -2.43
C PHE A 216 14.50 -7.90 -3.51
N GLU A 217 14.40 -7.34 -4.72
CA GLU A 217 15.30 -7.58 -5.85
C GLU A 217 16.12 -6.32 -6.12
N ASN A 218 17.44 -6.44 -6.22
CA ASN A 218 18.35 -5.30 -6.36
C ASN A 218 18.03 -4.19 -5.33
N ALA A 219 17.70 -4.59 -4.10
CA ALA A 219 17.14 -3.70 -3.08
C ALA A 219 17.56 -4.14 -1.67
N THR A 220 17.77 -3.15 -0.80
CA THR A 220 18.25 -3.33 0.58
C THR A 220 17.40 -2.58 1.59
N GLY A 221 17.30 -3.12 2.80
CA GLY A 221 16.53 -2.50 3.87
C GLY A 221 16.16 -3.46 4.99
N GLU A 222 15.03 -3.17 5.64
CA GLU A 222 14.49 -3.94 6.75
C GLU A 222 13.15 -4.57 6.38
N ILE A 223 13.01 -5.86 6.67
CA ILE A 223 11.76 -6.60 6.59
C ILE A 223 11.45 -7.09 8.00
N ARG A 224 10.50 -6.43 8.68
CA ARG A 224 10.23 -6.67 10.10
C ARG A 224 8.79 -6.54 10.53
N ASN A 225 8.42 -7.17 11.63
CA ASN A 225 7.08 -7.11 12.20
C ASN A 225 5.96 -7.61 11.29
N ASN A 226 6.25 -8.45 10.29
CA ASN A 226 5.23 -8.93 9.34
C ASN A 226 4.70 -10.32 9.74
N ILE A 227 3.48 -10.62 9.31
CA ILE A 227 2.97 -11.99 9.22
C ILE A 227 2.95 -12.41 7.75
N LEU A 228 3.69 -13.46 7.39
CA LEU A 228 3.68 -14.05 6.05
C LEU A 228 3.23 -15.49 6.16
N ALA A 229 2.10 -15.85 5.53
CA ALA A 229 1.63 -17.23 5.61
C ALA A 229 0.96 -17.75 4.35
N SER A 230 1.09 -19.04 4.10
CA SER A 230 0.44 -19.76 2.99
C SER A 230 0.73 -19.17 1.61
N ASN A 231 1.84 -18.46 1.44
CA ASN A 231 2.30 -18.01 0.11
C ASN A 231 2.90 -19.20 -0.64
N ALA A 232 2.72 -19.29 -1.96
CA ALA A 232 2.96 -20.52 -2.71
C ALA A 232 4.40 -21.08 -2.58
N GLY A 233 5.40 -20.29 -2.92
CA GLY A 233 6.80 -20.70 -2.91
C GLY A 233 7.52 -20.30 -1.62
N ARG A 234 7.66 -18.99 -1.44
CA ARG A 234 8.56 -18.38 -0.46
C ARG A 234 7.82 -17.38 0.42
N ALA A 235 8.23 -17.25 1.67
CA ALA A 235 7.77 -16.13 2.49
C ALA A 235 8.54 -14.88 2.10
N ILE A 236 9.87 -14.92 2.17
CA ILE A 236 10.74 -13.80 1.81
C ILE A 236 11.79 -14.23 0.78
N LYS A 237 12.00 -13.42 -0.27
CA LYS A 237 13.17 -13.50 -1.15
C LYS A 237 13.97 -12.20 -1.11
N VAL A 238 15.29 -12.31 -0.96
CA VAL A 238 16.21 -11.17 -1.08
C VAL A 238 17.40 -11.57 -1.96
N ASP A 239 17.97 -10.67 -2.73
CA ASP A 239 19.16 -10.98 -3.55
C ASP A 239 20.27 -9.94 -3.41
N THR A 240 20.13 -9.00 -2.47
CA THR A 240 21.08 -7.92 -2.28
C THR A 240 21.33 -7.67 -0.80
N ALA A 241 22.60 -7.71 -0.41
CA ALA A 241 23.06 -7.37 0.93
C ALA A 241 23.52 -5.89 1.01
N PRO A 242 23.41 -5.23 2.18
CA PRO A 242 22.87 -5.75 3.43
C PRO A 242 21.33 -5.69 3.46
N THR A 243 20.69 -6.77 3.86
CA THR A 243 19.26 -6.77 4.19
C THR A 243 19.05 -7.38 5.56
N PHE A 244 18.17 -6.78 6.36
CA PHE A 244 17.85 -7.23 7.71
C PHE A 244 16.45 -7.83 7.73
N ILE A 245 16.32 -9.06 8.22
CA ILE A 245 15.04 -9.75 8.30
C ILE A 245 14.82 -10.18 9.75
N HIS A 246 13.84 -9.57 10.43
CA HIS A 246 13.65 -9.87 11.84
C HIS A 246 12.25 -9.64 12.38
N HIS A 247 11.91 -10.30 13.49
CA HIS A 247 10.60 -10.15 14.12
C HIS A 247 9.47 -10.40 13.12
N ASN A 248 9.58 -11.45 12.30
CA ASN A 248 8.52 -11.83 11.38
C ASN A 248 7.97 -13.20 11.80
N LEU A 249 6.66 -13.36 11.66
CA LEU A 249 6.00 -14.64 11.79
C LEU A 249 5.76 -15.21 10.40
N ILE A 250 6.22 -16.44 10.19
CA ILE A 250 6.26 -17.09 8.89
C ILE A 250 5.63 -18.48 8.99
N TRP A 251 4.65 -18.82 8.13
CA TRP A 251 3.89 -20.07 8.28
C TRP A 251 3.37 -20.68 6.98
N ALA A 252 3.51 -22.00 6.83
CA ALA A 252 2.85 -22.79 5.78
C ALA A 252 3.18 -22.40 4.32
N GLN A 253 4.41 -22.00 4.03
CA GLN A 253 4.98 -21.92 2.68
C GLN A 253 6.12 -22.93 2.50
N SER A 254 6.57 -23.14 1.26
CA SER A 254 7.61 -24.13 0.96
C SER A 254 9.02 -23.70 1.42
N LEU A 255 9.32 -22.40 1.39
CA LEU A 255 10.60 -21.82 1.79
C LEU A 255 10.38 -20.62 2.72
N THR A 256 11.01 -20.63 3.89
CA THR A 256 10.93 -19.52 4.87
C THR A 256 11.61 -18.27 4.32
N ILE A 257 12.91 -18.36 3.97
CA ILE A 257 13.68 -17.28 3.38
C ILE A 257 14.52 -17.87 2.25
N ASP A 258 14.50 -17.21 1.09
CA ASP A 258 15.39 -17.48 -0.03
C ASP A 258 16.32 -16.30 -0.24
N PHE A 259 17.61 -16.59 -0.44
CA PHE A 259 18.59 -15.56 -0.77
C PHE A 259 19.64 -16.07 -1.75
N ASP A 260 20.15 -15.15 -2.55
CA ASP A 260 21.20 -15.44 -3.52
C ASP A 260 22.55 -15.61 -2.81
N THR A 261 23.47 -16.37 -3.43
CA THR A 261 24.78 -16.68 -2.84
C THR A 261 25.60 -15.41 -2.63
N ASP A 262 26.31 -15.30 -1.49
CA ASP A 262 27.10 -14.13 -1.09
C ASP A 262 26.25 -12.85 -0.86
N GLN A 263 24.93 -12.99 -0.77
CA GLN A 263 23.97 -11.91 -0.50
C GLN A 263 23.14 -12.21 0.76
N GLU A 264 23.74 -12.92 1.72
CA GLU A 264 23.08 -13.37 2.94
C GLU A 264 22.51 -12.19 3.77
N PRO A 265 21.22 -12.22 4.11
CA PRO A 265 20.65 -11.24 5.04
C PRO A 265 21.06 -11.54 6.48
N LEU A 266 21.02 -10.50 7.32
CA LEU A 266 21.11 -10.64 8.77
C LEU A 266 19.73 -11.01 9.31
N ILE A 267 19.62 -12.20 9.93
CA ILE A 267 18.35 -12.78 10.36
C ILE A 267 18.32 -12.98 11.89
N TRP A 268 17.25 -12.54 12.56
CA TRP A 268 17.00 -12.84 13.98
C TRP A 268 15.50 -12.76 14.33
N ASN A 269 15.07 -13.37 15.45
CA ASN A 269 13.69 -13.31 15.94
C ASN A 269 12.63 -13.68 14.88
N LEU A 270 12.86 -14.77 14.14
CA LEU A 270 11.83 -15.36 13.29
C LEU A 270 10.97 -16.33 14.10
N ILE A 271 9.66 -16.25 13.88
CA ILE A 271 8.68 -17.15 14.47
C ILE A 271 8.11 -18.03 13.36
N GLU A 272 8.35 -19.34 13.42
CA GLU A 272 7.76 -20.31 12.50
C GLU A 272 6.60 -21.05 13.18
N ALA A 273 5.41 -20.45 13.19
CA ALA A 273 4.23 -20.98 13.87
C ALA A 273 2.93 -20.49 13.22
N ASP A 274 1.83 -21.21 13.42
CA ASP A 274 0.50 -20.82 12.94
C ASP A 274 0.10 -19.45 13.53
N PRO A 275 -0.25 -18.44 12.70
CA PRO A 275 -0.73 -17.15 13.17
C PRO A 275 -2.05 -17.23 13.94
N LEU A 276 -2.79 -18.34 13.86
CA LEU A 276 -4.11 -18.53 14.45
C LEU A 276 -5.12 -17.48 13.97
N PHE A 277 -5.19 -17.28 12.66
CA PHE A 277 -6.20 -16.42 12.04
C PHE A 277 -7.62 -16.92 12.33
N ALA A 278 -8.55 -15.98 12.41
CA ALA A 278 -9.99 -16.27 12.53
C ALA A 278 -10.51 -17.13 11.35
N GLY A 279 -9.95 -16.92 10.15
CA GLY A 279 -10.33 -17.60 8.93
C GLY A 279 -11.50 -16.92 8.19
N ASN A 280 -12.00 -17.56 7.12
CA ASN A 280 -13.10 -17.03 6.28
C ASN A 280 -12.87 -15.59 5.74
N GLY A 281 -11.63 -15.26 5.36
CA GLY A 281 -11.26 -13.93 4.87
C GLY A 281 -10.97 -12.91 5.98
N ASP A 282 -11.13 -13.28 7.25
CA ASP A 282 -10.68 -12.48 8.39
C ASP A 282 -9.28 -12.92 8.83
N TYR A 283 -8.31 -12.04 8.58
CA TYR A 283 -6.91 -12.24 8.90
C TYR A 283 -6.49 -11.61 10.24
N ARG A 284 -7.46 -11.27 11.10
CA ARG A 284 -7.19 -11.00 12.51
C ARG A 284 -6.92 -12.31 13.27
N VAL A 285 -6.13 -12.23 14.32
CA VAL A 285 -5.66 -13.40 15.08
C VAL A 285 -6.48 -13.66 16.35
N ALA A 286 -6.40 -14.90 16.83
CA ALA A 286 -6.91 -15.29 18.14
C ALA A 286 -6.01 -14.78 19.29
N ALA A 287 -6.57 -14.66 20.49
CA ALA A 287 -5.90 -14.11 21.68
C ALA A 287 -4.65 -14.90 22.16
N ASN A 288 -4.44 -16.12 21.66
CA ASN A 288 -3.27 -16.95 21.96
C ASN A 288 -2.30 -17.07 20.77
N SER A 289 -2.41 -16.17 19.79
CA SER A 289 -1.53 -16.14 18.63
C SER A 289 -0.08 -15.87 19.02
N PRO A 290 0.90 -16.52 18.37
CA PRO A 290 2.31 -16.19 18.53
C PRO A 290 2.70 -14.85 17.89
N ALA A 291 1.77 -14.16 17.22
CA ALA A 291 1.96 -12.80 16.71
C ALA A 291 1.88 -11.72 17.80
N ILE A 292 1.28 -12.04 18.95
CA ILE A 292 1.02 -11.07 20.03
C ILE A 292 2.31 -10.83 20.83
N ASP A 293 2.59 -9.56 21.15
CA ASP A 293 3.76 -9.07 21.88
C ASP A 293 5.10 -9.55 21.30
N ALA A 294 5.17 -9.73 19.98
CA ALA A 294 6.31 -10.34 19.28
C ALA A 294 7.09 -9.38 18.37
N GLY A 295 6.69 -8.10 18.31
CA GLY A 295 7.35 -7.06 17.54
C GLY A 295 8.66 -6.60 18.16
N ASP A 296 9.36 -5.74 17.41
CA ASP A 296 10.72 -5.29 17.74
C ASP A 296 10.80 -4.11 18.71
N ALA A 297 9.66 -3.50 19.06
CA ALA A 297 9.63 -2.29 19.87
C ALA A 297 8.36 -2.22 20.73
N GLU A 298 8.46 -1.53 21.87
CA GLU A 298 7.31 -1.23 22.72
C GLU A 298 6.28 -0.37 21.95
N VAL A 299 4.99 -0.60 22.18
CA VAL A 299 3.87 0.15 21.56
C VAL A 299 4.03 1.67 21.72
N SER A 300 4.65 2.12 22.82
CA SER A 300 4.88 3.55 23.07
C SER A 300 5.89 4.22 22.13
N VAL A 301 6.71 3.43 21.42
CA VAL A 301 7.73 3.91 20.47
C VAL A 301 7.55 3.34 19.07
N ALA A 302 6.80 2.25 18.92
CA ALA A 302 6.43 1.72 17.63
C ALA A 302 5.50 2.71 16.90
N ASP A 303 5.76 2.95 15.61
CA ASP A 303 4.90 3.77 14.74
C ASP A 303 3.69 2.94 14.26
N ILE A 304 2.91 2.43 15.21
CA ILE A 304 1.72 1.61 14.96
C ILE A 304 0.72 1.71 16.11
N ASN A 305 -0.56 1.58 15.78
CA ASN A 305 -1.67 1.52 16.72
C ASN A 305 -2.79 0.64 16.14
N GLY A 306 -3.89 0.50 16.88
CA GLY A 306 -5.00 -0.36 16.49
C GLY A 306 -4.90 -1.74 17.14
N SER A 307 -5.34 -2.77 16.43
CA SER A 307 -5.28 -4.16 16.92
C SER A 307 -5.15 -5.15 15.77
N ILE A 308 -4.43 -6.23 15.98
CA ILE A 308 -4.43 -7.39 15.07
C ILE A 308 -5.48 -8.45 15.46
N ARG A 309 -6.18 -8.27 16.59
CA ARG A 309 -6.97 -9.32 17.23
C ARG A 309 -8.44 -9.25 16.86
N THR A 310 -9.09 -10.42 16.86
CA THR A 310 -10.55 -10.54 16.60
C THR A 310 -11.42 -9.83 17.64
N ASP A 311 -10.95 -9.74 18.88
CA ASP A 311 -11.60 -9.04 19.99
C ASP A 311 -11.25 -7.55 20.08
N LEU A 312 -10.43 -7.05 19.12
CA LEU A 312 -9.97 -5.66 19.05
C LEU A 312 -9.22 -5.18 20.31
N ALA A 313 -8.67 -6.10 21.11
CA ALA A 313 -7.83 -5.70 22.22
C ALA A 313 -6.58 -4.98 21.66
N PRO A 314 -6.25 -3.78 22.15
CA PRO A 314 -5.07 -3.07 21.68
C PRO A 314 -3.81 -3.80 22.13
N ASP A 315 -2.72 -3.59 21.40
CA ASP A 315 -1.39 -4.08 21.76
C ASP A 315 -0.97 -3.60 23.16
N THR A 316 -0.21 -4.42 23.88
CA THR A 316 0.35 -4.06 25.19
C THR A 316 1.80 -4.50 25.30
N GLY A 317 2.70 -3.66 25.80
CA GLY A 317 4.12 -4.03 25.84
C GLY A 317 4.75 -3.88 24.45
N LEU A 318 5.25 -4.97 23.87
CA LEU A 318 5.78 -4.97 22.50
C LEU A 318 4.63 -4.89 21.49
N ALA A 319 4.85 -4.20 20.36
CA ALA A 319 3.88 -4.17 19.28
C ALA A 319 3.61 -5.59 18.74
N ASP A 320 2.38 -5.86 18.34
CA ASP A 320 1.98 -7.11 17.72
C ASP A 320 2.47 -7.18 16.27
N LEU A 321 2.61 -8.40 15.72
CA LEU A 321 3.05 -8.61 14.34
C LEU A 321 1.88 -8.53 13.34
N GLY A 322 2.17 -8.03 12.14
CA GLY A 322 1.20 -7.99 11.04
C GLY A 322 0.28 -6.79 11.08
N ARG A 323 -0.78 -6.82 10.25
CA ARG A 323 -1.68 -5.68 10.04
C ARG A 323 -2.60 -5.44 11.23
N HIS A 324 -2.55 -4.22 11.74
CA HIS A 324 -3.51 -3.64 12.66
C HIS A 324 -4.69 -3.03 11.91
N VAL A 325 -5.89 -3.43 12.33
CA VAL A 325 -7.14 -2.73 11.97
C VAL A 325 -7.37 -1.57 12.94
N GLU A 326 -8.21 -0.62 12.53
CA GLU A 326 -8.47 0.63 13.27
C GLU A 326 -7.22 1.49 13.54
N ALA A 327 -6.16 1.26 12.75
CA ALA A 327 -4.96 2.07 12.78
C ALA A 327 -5.20 3.45 12.14
N SER A 328 -4.50 4.47 12.65
CA SER A 328 -4.59 5.88 12.18
C SER A 328 -3.34 6.34 11.47
#